data_AF-A0A7C4RIX2-F1
#
_entry.id   AF-A0A7C4RIX2-F1
#
_cell.length_a   1.000
_cell.length_b   1.000
_cell.length_c   1.000
_cell.angle_alpha   90.00
_cell.angle_beta   90.00
_cell.angle_gamma   90.00
#
_symmetry.space_group_name_H-M   'P 1'
#
loop_
_entity.id
_entity.type
_entity.pdbx_description
1 polymer ?
#
loop_
_entity_poly.entity_id
_entity_poly.type
_entity_poly.pdbx_seq_one_letter_code
_entity_poly.pdbx_strand_id
1 'polypeptide(L)'
;MEKKVVIIGLDSATSYFVKKFAEEGFLPNIKKLIDNGVWGEAVCPFPSLTGSNWYTIATGAWPKTHGCTDMWIHVEGEPLDRLRCAFYTTYCRAEYLWSVAERFDKKPLLMKYAASLPFTIKNGIQVEGCATPWWGGGGANYFEIAPCQVYTTLDLPDAIKIECKKARDWTNLPESRLDPLESEIFVKPMRGEGNIKYNLLIFSSGGDGYDMMLLCDGKDGKKVISKLKQGLWSNWLKAEFAAIQGPPAYAIQKIGTGRQRRLIPYYEQGVLNRVTGTFRFKLI
;
A
#
# COMPACT_ATOMS: atom_id res chain seq x y z
N MET A 1 4.22 -23.49 27.12
CA MET A 1 3.87 -22.37 26.20
C MET A 1 3.18 -22.96 24.99
N GLU A 2 2.04 -22.40 24.58
CA GLU A 2 1.46 -22.75 23.27
C GLU A 2 2.41 -22.32 22.15
N LYS A 3 2.64 -23.19 21.17
CA LYS A 3 3.44 -22.86 19.98
C LYS A 3 2.58 -22.03 19.02
N LYS A 4 3.10 -20.91 18.56
CA LYS A 4 2.48 -20.09 17.50
C LYS A 4 2.89 -20.62 16.13
N VAL A 5 1.99 -20.54 15.16
CA VAL A 5 2.26 -20.84 13.74
C VAL A 5 2.35 -19.52 12.98
N VAL A 6 3.36 -19.39 12.13
CA VAL A 6 3.54 -18.24 11.25
C VAL A 6 3.68 -18.74 9.82
N ILE A 7 2.90 -18.18 8.92
CA ILE A 7 2.97 -18.44 7.48
C ILE A 7 3.49 -17.16 6.82
N ILE A 8 4.63 -17.26 6.13
CA ILE A 8 5.23 -16.15 5.39
C ILE A 8 5.15 -16.53 3.91
N GLY A 9 4.36 -15.78 3.14
CA GLY A 9 4.33 -15.93 1.70
C GLY A 9 5.20 -14.89 1.02
N LEU A 10 6.02 -15.34 0.07
CA LEU A 10 6.88 -14.50 -0.77
C LEU A 10 6.37 -14.61 -2.20
N ASP A 11 5.73 -13.55 -2.71
CA ASP A 11 5.14 -13.56 -4.05
C ASP A 11 6.25 -13.71 -5.11
N SER A 12 6.01 -14.58 -6.09
CA SER A 12 6.91 -14.85 -7.22
C SER A 12 8.33 -15.29 -6.82
N ALA A 13 8.51 -15.75 -5.58
CA ALA A 13 9.78 -16.30 -5.09
C ALA A 13 9.93 -17.77 -5.54
N THR A 14 10.53 -17.98 -6.70
CA THR A 14 10.80 -19.33 -7.23
C THR A 14 11.73 -20.12 -6.29
N SER A 15 11.37 -21.37 -5.95
CA SER A 15 12.13 -22.25 -5.04
C SER A 15 13.61 -22.34 -5.41
N TYR A 16 13.90 -22.47 -6.70
CA TYR A 16 15.26 -22.53 -7.24
C TYR A 16 16.12 -21.33 -6.82
N PHE A 17 15.64 -20.09 -7.04
CA PHE A 17 16.40 -18.89 -6.72
C PHE A 17 16.53 -18.67 -5.22
N VAL A 18 15.48 -18.96 -4.45
CA VAL A 18 15.53 -18.89 -2.98
C VAL A 18 16.62 -19.82 -2.43
N LYS A 19 16.67 -21.07 -2.91
CA LYS A 19 17.68 -22.03 -2.47
C LYS A 19 19.09 -21.62 -2.92
N LYS A 20 19.26 -21.25 -4.19
CA LYS A 20 20.54 -20.80 -4.75
C LYS A 20 21.11 -19.62 -3.95
N PHE A 21 20.33 -18.57 -3.72
CA PHE A 21 20.81 -17.39 -2.99
C PHE A 21 21.02 -17.65 -1.49
N ALA A 22 20.33 -18.63 -0.91
CA ALA A 22 20.62 -19.09 0.43
C ALA A 22 22.00 -19.78 0.50
N GLU A 23 22.30 -20.67 -0.46
CA GLU A 23 23.58 -21.39 -0.56
C GLU A 23 24.76 -20.46 -0.86
N GLU A 24 24.56 -19.44 -1.69
CA GLU A 24 25.57 -18.41 -2.00
C GLU A 24 25.79 -17.40 -0.84
N GLY A 25 25.02 -17.50 0.24
CA GLY A 25 25.19 -16.67 1.45
C GLY A 25 24.44 -15.33 1.44
N PHE A 26 23.65 -15.04 0.38
CA PHE A 26 22.86 -13.81 0.29
C PHE A 26 21.59 -13.83 1.16
N LEU A 27 21.07 -15.01 1.49
CA LEU A 27 19.85 -15.18 2.31
C LEU A 27 20.14 -15.95 3.62
N PRO A 28 20.94 -15.40 4.55
CA PRO A 28 21.42 -16.12 5.72
C PRO A 28 20.30 -16.61 6.67
N ASN A 29 19.23 -15.83 6.81
CA ASN A 29 18.08 -16.22 7.64
C ASN A 29 17.28 -17.37 7.02
N ILE A 30 17.10 -17.37 5.70
CA ILE A 30 16.42 -18.47 4.98
C ILE A 30 17.30 -19.72 5.02
N LYS A 31 18.62 -19.58 4.79
CA LYS A 31 19.57 -20.69 4.93
C LYS A 31 19.45 -21.35 6.31
N LYS A 32 19.39 -20.57 7.38
CA LYS A 32 19.20 -21.10 8.74
C LYS A 32 17.89 -21.88 8.90
N LEU A 33 16.79 -21.41 8.31
CA LEU A 33 15.50 -22.13 8.33
C LEU A 33 15.56 -23.44 7.54
N ILE A 34 16.26 -23.46 6.41
CA ILE A 34 16.48 -24.67 5.59
C ILE A 34 17.32 -25.69 6.38
N ASP A 35 18.47 -25.27 6.91
CA ASP A 35 19.44 -26.16 7.57
C ASP A 35 18.91 -26.75 8.89
N ASN A 36 17.98 -26.04 9.57
CA ASN A 36 17.42 -26.45 10.87
C ASN A 36 15.95 -26.89 10.78
N GLY A 37 15.43 -27.10 9.57
CA GLY A 37 14.02 -27.37 9.32
C GLY A 37 13.80 -28.42 8.24
N VAL A 38 12.66 -28.31 7.56
CA VAL A 38 12.32 -29.16 6.42
C VAL A 38 12.13 -28.26 5.20
N TRP A 39 12.82 -28.59 4.12
CA TRP A 39 12.68 -27.94 2.82
C TRP A 39 12.07 -28.91 1.82
N GLY A 40 11.11 -28.43 1.04
CA GLY A 40 10.46 -29.19 -0.01
C GLY A 40 9.88 -28.27 -1.07
N GLU A 41 9.72 -28.80 -2.27
CA GLU A 41 9.05 -28.11 -3.37
C GLU A 41 7.58 -28.55 -3.42
N ALA A 42 6.71 -27.60 -3.75
CA ALA A 42 5.29 -27.85 -3.92
C ALA A 42 4.86 -27.42 -5.33
N VAL A 43 3.95 -28.17 -5.92
CA VAL A 43 3.34 -27.81 -7.20
C VAL A 43 2.30 -26.73 -6.96
N CYS A 44 2.45 -25.60 -7.63
CA CYS A 44 1.44 -24.54 -7.60
C CYS A 44 0.18 -24.94 -8.38
N PRO A 45 -1.01 -24.46 -8.00
CA PRO A 45 -2.21 -24.61 -8.82
C PRO A 45 -2.05 -24.05 -10.23
N PHE A 46 -2.78 -24.64 -11.18
CA PHE A 46 -2.96 -24.09 -12.52
C PHE A 46 -4.30 -23.34 -12.59
N PRO A 47 -4.34 -22.09 -13.12
CA PRO A 47 -3.19 -21.31 -13.58
C PRO A 47 -2.36 -20.78 -12.39
N SER A 48 -1.05 -20.64 -12.60
CA SER A 48 -0.06 -20.25 -11.57
C SER A 48 -0.04 -18.74 -11.35
N LEU A 49 -1.17 -18.19 -10.93
CA LEU A 49 -1.38 -16.76 -10.72
C LEU A 49 -1.52 -16.43 -9.24
N THR A 50 -1.15 -15.22 -8.84
CA THR A 50 -1.32 -14.70 -7.49
C THR A 50 -2.78 -14.88 -7.00
N GLY A 51 -3.76 -14.55 -7.85
CA GLY A 51 -5.19 -14.62 -7.54
C GLY A 51 -5.75 -16.02 -7.33
N SER A 52 -5.07 -17.08 -7.78
CA SER A 52 -5.43 -18.47 -7.49
C SER A 52 -4.60 -19.05 -6.33
N ASN A 53 -3.30 -18.79 -6.32
CA ASN A 53 -2.34 -19.37 -5.36
C ASN A 53 -2.63 -18.96 -3.91
N TRP A 54 -2.93 -17.68 -3.65
CA TRP A 54 -3.16 -17.21 -2.29
C TRP A 54 -4.43 -17.81 -1.65
N TYR A 55 -5.47 -18.09 -2.45
CA TYR A 55 -6.63 -18.87 -1.98
C TYR A 55 -6.29 -20.32 -1.75
N THR A 56 -5.50 -20.95 -2.62
CA THR A 56 -5.06 -22.34 -2.41
C THR A 56 -4.30 -22.48 -1.09
N ILE A 57 -3.39 -21.54 -0.77
CA ILE A 57 -2.70 -21.52 0.54
C ILE A 57 -3.71 -21.29 1.67
N ALA A 58 -4.63 -20.33 1.51
CA ALA A 58 -5.55 -19.94 2.57
C ALA A 58 -6.64 -20.99 2.86
N THR A 59 -6.97 -21.85 1.91
CA THR A 59 -8.12 -22.77 2.00
C THR A 59 -7.72 -24.25 1.91
N GLY A 60 -6.51 -24.54 1.42
CA GLY A 60 -6.08 -25.90 1.08
C GLY A 60 -6.80 -26.49 -0.14
N ALA A 61 -7.64 -25.72 -0.82
CA ALA A 61 -8.46 -26.19 -1.94
C ALA A 61 -7.85 -25.83 -3.29
N TRP A 62 -8.17 -26.59 -4.35
CA TRP A 62 -7.79 -26.24 -5.73
C TRP A 62 -8.65 -25.10 -6.30
N PRO A 63 -8.21 -24.40 -7.37
CA PRO A 63 -8.97 -23.31 -8.00
C PRO A 63 -10.39 -23.68 -8.41
N LYS A 64 -10.60 -24.91 -8.89
CA LYS A 64 -11.95 -25.41 -9.21
C LYS A 64 -12.88 -25.41 -7.99
N THR A 65 -12.34 -25.68 -6.79
CA THR A 65 -13.11 -25.78 -5.55
C THR A 65 -13.33 -24.41 -4.92
N HIS A 66 -12.28 -23.59 -4.76
CA HIS A 66 -12.45 -22.26 -4.17
C HIS A 66 -13.03 -21.23 -5.15
N GLY A 67 -13.03 -21.48 -6.46
CA GLY A 67 -13.71 -20.66 -7.47
C GLY A 67 -12.90 -19.47 -8.00
N CYS A 68 -11.88 -19.00 -7.28
CA CYS A 68 -10.99 -17.94 -7.74
C CYS A 68 -9.88 -18.49 -8.65
N THR A 69 -10.06 -18.39 -9.98
CA THR A 69 -9.19 -19.05 -10.96
C THR A 69 -8.19 -18.13 -11.65
N ASP A 70 -8.28 -16.81 -11.48
CA ASP A 70 -7.42 -15.82 -12.13
C ASP A 70 -7.26 -14.60 -11.20
N MET A 71 -6.64 -13.52 -11.67
CA MET A 71 -6.57 -12.21 -11.03
C MET A 71 -7.91 -11.47 -11.12
N TRP A 72 -8.62 -11.69 -12.22
CA TRP A 72 -9.95 -11.15 -12.53
C TRP A 72 -10.84 -12.27 -13.01
N ILE A 73 -12.03 -12.38 -12.43
CA ILE A 73 -13.00 -13.40 -12.82
C ILE A 73 -14.21 -12.77 -13.49
N HIS A 74 -14.85 -13.54 -14.35
CA HIS A 74 -16.20 -13.25 -14.81
C HIS A 74 -17.20 -14.00 -13.93
N VAL A 75 -18.33 -13.37 -13.63
CA VAL A 75 -19.43 -13.99 -12.90
C VAL A 75 -20.51 -14.37 -13.90
N GLU A 76 -20.93 -15.63 -13.86
CA GLU A 76 -21.97 -16.16 -14.74
C GLU A 76 -23.24 -15.29 -14.68
N GLY A 77 -23.78 -14.97 -15.86
CA GLY A 77 -24.92 -14.06 -16.02
C GLY A 77 -24.56 -12.58 -16.19
N GLU A 78 -23.31 -12.17 -15.94
CA GLU A 78 -22.87 -10.79 -16.18
C GLU A 78 -22.41 -10.57 -17.64
N PRO A 79 -22.41 -9.32 -18.15
CA PRO A 79 -21.75 -8.97 -19.40
C PRO A 79 -20.26 -9.39 -19.40
N LEU A 80 -19.74 -9.82 -20.56
CA LEU A 80 -18.36 -10.33 -20.67
C LEU A 80 -17.28 -9.28 -20.40
N ASP A 81 -17.60 -8.01 -20.57
CA ASP A 81 -16.72 -6.88 -20.29
C ASP A 81 -16.76 -6.45 -18.81
N ARG A 82 -17.64 -7.03 -17.99
CA ARG A 82 -17.67 -6.81 -16.54
C ARG A 82 -16.86 -7.90 -15.84
N LEU A 83 -15.74 -7.48 -15.24
CA LEU A 83 -14.83 -8.35 -14.52
C LEU A 83 -14.84 -8.00 -13.03
N ARG A 84 -14.71 -9.02 -12.20
CA ARG A 84 -14.65 -8.91 -10.74
C ARG A 84 -13.24 -9.23 -10.26
N CYS A 85 -12.80 -8.49 -9.24
CA CYS A 85 -11.50 -8.74 -8.63
C CYS A 85 -11.53 -10.11 -7.93
N ALA A 86 -10.71 -11.06 -8.38
CA ALA A 86 -10.73 -12.42 -7.83
C ALA A 86 -10.26 -12.45 -6.36
N PHE A 87 -9.49 -11.45 -5.95
CA PHE A 87 -9.02 -11.27 -4.57
C PHE A 87 -10.13 -10.91 -3.58
N TYR A 88 -11.39 -10.80 -4.05
CA TYR A 88 -12.50 -10.62 -3.13
C TYR A 88 -12.98 -11.92 -2.53
N THR A 89 -12.95 -11.98 -1.20
CA THR A 89 -13.33 -13.17 -0.42
C THR A 89 -14.75 -13.62 -0.71
N THR A 90 -15.62 -12.70 -1.15
CA THR A 90 -16.99 -12.94 -1.63
C THR A 90 -17.08 -13.99 -2.73
N TYR A 91 -16.04 -14.15 -3.55
CA TYR A 91 -16.04 -15.13 -4.65
C TYR A 91 -15.43 -16.48 -4.27
N CYS A 92 -14.78 -16.54 -3.11
CA CYS A 92 -14.25 -17.80 -2.61
C CYS A 92 -15.40 -18.69 -2.10
N ARG A 93 -15.44 -19.93 -2.59
CA ARG A 93 -16.43 -20.95 -2.21
C ARG A 93 -15.89 -21.95 -1.19
N ALA A 94 -14.64 -21.80 -0.78
CA ALA A 94 -13.97 -22.66 0.18
C ALA A 94 -13.74 -21.94 1.49
N GLU A 95 -13.63 -22.71 2.56
CA GLU A 95 -13.40 -22.20 3.90
C GLU A 95 -11.93 -21.79 4.11
N TYR A 96 -11.72 -20.67 4.79
CA TYR A 96 -10.37 -20.17 5.09
C TYR A 96 -9.81 -20.73 6.38
N LEU A 97 -8.49 -20.96 6.39
CA LEU A 97 -7.71 -21.42 7.53
C LEU A 97 -7.94 -20.57 8.77
N TRP A 98 -8.01 -19.25 8.65
CA TRP A 98 -8.25 -18.35 9.78
C TRP A 98 -9.68 -18.46 10.31
N SER A 99 -10.67 -18.69 9.45
CA SER A 99 -12.06 -18.92 9.88
C SER A 99 -12.19 -20.24 10.64
N VAL A 100 -11.45 -21.28 10.22
CA VAL A 100 -11.34 -22.53 10.98
C VAL A 100 -10.69 -22.26 12.33
N ALA A 101 -9.55 -21.55 12.34
CA ALA A 101 -8.82 -21.24 13.56
C ALA A 101 -9.69 -20.52 14.61
N GLU A 102 -10.52 -19.56 14.19
CA GLU A 102 -11.45 -18.85 15.07
C GLU A 102 -12.51 -19.76 15.72
N ARG A 103 -12.95 -20.83 15.03
CA ARG A 103 -13.89 -21.82 15.62
C ARG A 103 -13.25 -22.70 16.70
N PHE A 104 -11.93 -22.79 16.71
CA PHE A 104 -11.16 -23.51 17.73
C PHE A 104 -10.50 -22.54 18.72
N ASP A 105 -11.14 -21.39 18.95
CA ASP A 105 -10.73 -20.35 19.90
C ASP A 105 -9.30 -19.82 19.69
N LYS A 106 -8.77 -19.94 18.46
CA LYS A 106 -7.48 -19.35 18.09
C LYS A 106 -7.69 -17.93 17.57
N LYS A 107 -6.67 -17.09 17.78
CA LYS A 107 -6.66 -15.68 17.36
C LYS A 107 -5.75 -15.49 16.15
N PRO A 108 -6.28 -15.53 14.91
CA PRO A 108 -5.46 -15.29 13.73
C PRO A 108 -5.03 -13.82 13.64
N LEU A 109 -3.86 -13.58 13.06
CA LEU A 109 -3.41 -12.27 12.62
C LEU A 109 -3.06 -12.38 11.13
N LEU A 110 -3.74 -11.59 10.30
CA LEU A 110 -3.43 -11.45 8.88
C LEU A 110 -2.83 -10.09 8.63
N MET A 111 -1.72 -10.05 7.91
CA MET A 111 -1.02 -8.82 7.56
C MET A 111 -0.82 -8.77 6.05
N LYS A 112 -1.52 -7.84 5.39
CA LYS A 112 -1.50 -7.65 3.94
C LYS A 112 -1.65 -8.96 3.15
N TYR A 113 -2.44 -9.89 3.68
CA TYR A 113 -2.64 -11.19 3.05
C TYR A 113 -3.56 -10.99 1.84
N ALA A 114 -3.12 -11.38 0.64
CA ALA A 114 -3.96 -11.29 -0.55
C ALA A 114 -5.16 -12.25 -0.42
N ALA A 115 -6.29 -11.93 -1.05
CA ALA A 115 -7.49 -12.75 -0.94
C ALA A 115 -8.14 -12.75 0.46
N SER A 116 -7.98 -11.66 1.23
CA SER A 116 -8.60 -11.51 2.56
C SER A 116 -9.57 -10.33 2.67
N LEU A 117 -9.91 -9.66 1.56
CA LEU A 117 -10.85 -8.54 1.51
C LEU A 117 -12.12 -8.95 0.76
N PRO A 118 -13.37 -8.57 1.11
CA PRO A 118 -13.79 -8.05 2.41
C PRO A 118 -13.31 -8.95 3.56
N PHE A 119 -13.08 -8.34 4.73
CA PHE A 119 -12.51 -9.07 5.85
C PHE A 119 -13.49 -10.14 6.36
N THR A 120 -13.02 -11.38 6.45
CA THR A 120 -13.78 -12.52 6.98
C THR A 120 -13.41 -12.87 8.42
N ILE A 121 -12.31 -12.29 8.94
CA ILE A 121 -11.91 -12.41 10.35
C ILE A 121 -12.94 -11.73 11.23
N LYS A 122 -13.29 -12.37 12.35
CA LYS A 122 -14.26 -11.86 13.35
C LYS A 122 -13.63 -11.60 14.71
N ASN A 123 -12.74 -12.48 15.16
CA ASN A 123 -12.13 -12.52 16.49
C ASN A 123 -10.60 -12.38 16.47
N GLY A 124 -10.02 -12.20 15.28
CA GLY A 124 -8.59 -11.96 15.04
C GLY A 124 -8.21 -10.51 14.74
N ILE A 125 -7.01 -10.33 14.21
CA ILE A 125 -6.48 -9.02 13.79
C ILE A 125 -6.27 -9.04 12.28
N GLN A 126 -6.83 -8.07 11.57
CA GLN A 126 -6.55 -7.83 10.16
C GLN A 126 -5.77 -6.51 10.02
N VAL A 127 -4.54 -6.60 9.54
CA VAL A 127 -3.71 -5.44 9.18
C VAL A 127 -3.71 -5.33 7.67
N GLU A 128 -4.64 -4.54 7.13
CA GLU A 128 -4.79 -4.34 5.67
C GLU A 128 -5.17 -5.66 4.95
N GLY A 129 -5.65 -5.64 3.70
CA GLY A 129 -6.01 -6.87 2.96
C GLY A 129 -6.27 -6.66 1.47
N CYS A 130 -6.22 -5.41 1.02
CA CYS A 130 -6.08 -5.02 -0.38
C CYS A 130 -4.63 -5.23 -0.84
N ALA A 131 -4.22 -6.50 -0.92
CA ALA A 131 -2.95 -6.94 -1.50
C ALA A 131 -3.11 -7.41 -2.96
N THR A 132 -3.98 -6.72 -3.71
CA THR A 132 -4.08 -6.87 -5.16
C THR A 132 -2.84 -6.27 -5.81
N PRO A 133 -2.24 -6.91 -6.83
CA PRO A 133 -1.13 -6.29 -7.53
C PRO A 133 -1.58 -5.06 -8.32
N TRP A 134 -0.64 -4.20 -8.68
CA TRP A 134 -0.87 -2.90 -9.30
C TRP A 134 -1.77 -2.96 -10.55
N TRP A 135 -1.71 -4.04 -11.34
CA TRP A 135 -2.60 -4.25 -12.50
C TRP A 135 -3.96 -4.90 -12.16
N GLY A 136 -4.06 -5.55 -11.00
CA GLY A 136 -5.21 -6.31 -10.51
C GLY A 136 -6.24 -5.50 -9.70
N GLY A 137 -6.00 -4.21 -9.47
CA GLY A 137 -6.91 -3.32 -8.73
C GLY A 137 -6.91 -1.87 -9.20
N GLY A 138 -6.34 -1.57 -10.38
CA GLY A 138 -6.23 -0.20 -10.86
C GLY A 138 -5.11 0.63 -10.22
N GLY A 139 -4.06 -0.02 -9.72
CA GLY A 139 -2.85 0.63 -9.23
C GLY A 139 -2.93 1.18 -7.81
N ALA A 140 -4.08 1.08 -7.16
CA ALA A 140 -4.35 1.71 -5.87
C ALA A 140 -4.67 0.67 -4.81
N ASN A 141 -4.03 0.77 -3.63
CA ASN A 141 -4.58 0.10 -2.46
C ASN A 141 -5.89 0.83 -2.08
N TYR A 142 -6.99 0.10 -1.95
CA TYR A 142 -8.30 0.71 -1.70
C TYR A 142 -8.43 1.43 -0.36
N PHE A 143 -7.49 1.22 0.56
CA PHE A 143 -7.39 1.92 1.84
C PHE A 143 -6.32 3.01 1.84
N GLU A 144 -5.56 3.15 0.74
CA GLU A 144 -4.62 4.25 0.57
C GLU A 144 -5.39 5.56 0.44
N ILE A 145 -5.23 6.41 1.45
CA ILE A 145 -5.88 7.72 1.47
C ILE A 145 -5.15 8.64 0.51
N ALA A 146 -3.85 8.86 0.74
CA ALA A 146 -2.98 9.68 -0.10
C ALA A 146 -1.73 8.85 -0.49
N PRO A 147 -1.30 8.88 -1.75
CA PRO A 147 -0.15 8.10 -2.19
C PRO A 147 1.16 8.65 -1.61
N CYS A 148 2.19 7.81 -1.61
CA CYS A 148 3.55 8.31 -1.44
C CYS A 148 3.87 9.30 -2.55
N GLN A 149 4.36 10.49 -2.18
CA GLN A 149 4.65 11.59 -3.08
C GLN A 149 6.07 12.08 -2.87
N VAL A 150 6.71 12.49 -3.95
CA VAL A 150 8.01 13.15 -3.93
C VAL A 150 7.81 14.59 -4.39
N TYR A 151 8.26 15.54 -3.59
CA TYR A 151 8.29 16.96 -3.92
C TYR A 151 9.74 17.37 -4.17
N THR A 152 10.03 17.98 -5.31
CA THR A 152 11.41 18.29 -5.71
C THR A 152 11.47 19.54 -6.57
N THR A 153 12.62 20.21 -6.56
CA THR A 153 12.93 21.29 -7.50
C THR A 153 13.46 20.78 -8.84
N LEU A 154 13.80 19.49 -8.92
CA LEU A 154 14.33 18.83 -10.11
C LEU A 154 13.21 18.35 -11.05
N ASP A 155 13.53 18.21 -12.33
CA ASP A 155 12.64 17.58 -13.31
C ASP A 155 12.80 16.05 -13.25
N LEU A 156 12.05 15.42 -12.34
CA LEU A 156 12.03 13.96 -12.16
C LEU A 156 10.67 13.36 -12.61
N PRO A 157 10.66 12.18 -13.25
CA PRO A 157 9.42 11.48 -13.58
C PRO A 157 8.57 11.20 -12.33
N ASP A 158 7.25 11.35 -12.47
CA ASP A 158 6.22 11.11 -11.43
C ASP A 158 6.38 11.92 -10.12
N ALA A 159 7.34 12.86 -10.05
CA ALA A 159 7.53 13.75 -8.92
C ALA A 159 6.71 15.04 -9.09
N ILE A 160 6.32 15.63 -7.97
CA ILE A 160 5.65 16.93 -7.93
C ILE A 160 6.72 18.01 -7.90
N LYS A 161 6.85 18.75 -9.01
CA LYS A 161 7.78 19.88 -9.08
C LYS A 161 7.30 21.01 -8.18
N ILE A 162 8.19 21.52 -7.34
CA ILE A 162 7.97 22.70 -6.48
C ILE A 162 9.05 23.75 -6.74
N GLU A 163 8.73 24.99 -6.42
CA GLU A 163 9.67 26.10 -6.49
C GLU A 163 9.97 26.63 -5.09
N CYS A 164 11.25 26.75 -4.75
CA CYS A 164 11.68 27.41 -3.53
C CYS A 164 12.02 28.88 -3.82
N LYS A 165 11.37 29.81 -3.13
CA LYS A 165 11.58 31.27 -3.28
C LYS A 165 12.04 31.84 -1.95
N LYS A 166 12.62 33.03 -1.91
CA LYS A 166 12.92 33.70 -0.61
C LYS A 166 11.62 33.87 0.19
N ALA A 167 11.65 33.52 1.47
CA ALA A 167 10.49 33.61 2.36
C ALA A 167 10.03 35.06 2.49
N ARG A 168 8.72 35.29 2.31
CA ARG A 168 8.09 36.63 2.41
C ARG A 168 6.86 36.57 3.27
N ASP A 169 6.61 37.63 4.03
CA ASP A 169 5.43 37.79 4.88
C ASP A 169 5.30 36.72 5.98
N TRP A 170 6.42 36.10 6.36
CA TRP A 170 6.48 35.18 7.50
C TRP A 170 6.65 35.93 8.80
N THR A 171 5.92 35.49 9.82
CA THR A 171 6.17 35.89 11.21
C THR A 171 6.95 34.81 11.95
N ASN A 172 7.68 35.20 13.00
CA ASN A 172 8.44 34.28 13.86
C ASN A 172 9.44 33.38 13.10
N LEU A 173 10.24 33.96 12.20
CA LEU A 173 11.28 33.22 11.48
C LEU A 173 12.32 32.63 12.46
N PRO A 174 12.79 31.38 12.24
CA PRO A 174 13.91 30.84 13.00
C PRO A 174 15.21 31.57 12.62
N GLU A 175 16.18 31.55 13.52
CA GLU A 175 17.54 31.97 13.18
C GLU A 175 18.08 31.12 12.02
N SER A 176 18.67 31.79 11.04
CA SER A 176 19.21 31.16 9.84
C SER A 176 20.40 31.94 9.32
N ARG A 177 21.46 31.23 8.93
CA ARG A 177 22.66 31.84 8.31
C ARG A 177 22.40 32.29 6.86
N LEU A 178 21.51 31.59 6.16
CA LEU A 178 21.08 31.91 4.80
C LEU A 178 19.68 32.54 4.83
N ASP A 179 19.35 33.34 3.82
CA ASP A 179 17.98 33.81 3.61
C ASP A 179 17.02 32.62 3.60
N PRO A 180 16.05 32.53 4.53
CA PRO A 180 15.09 31.43 4.53
C PRO A 180 14.32 31.38 3.21
N LEU A 181 14.02 30.17 2.75
CA LEU A 181 13.21 29.93 1.57
C LEU A 181 11.82 29.43 1.97
N GLU A 182 10.85 29.69 1.11
CA GLU A 182 9.49 29.19 1.22
C GLU A 182 9.08 28.37 0.00
N SER A 183 8.19 27.42 0.23
CA SER A 183 7.43 26.69 -0.79
C SER A 183 6.10 26.23 -0.16
N GLU A 184 5.27 25.57 -0.95
CA GLU A 184 4.07 24.91 -0.49
C GLU A 184 3.94 23.52 -1.08
N ILE A 185 3.33 22.61 -0.32
CA ILE A 185 3.00 21.26 -0.77
C ILE A 185 1.56 20.94 -0.41
N PHE A 186 0.96 20.01 -1.15
CA PHE A 186 -0.44 19.62 -1.01
C PHE A 186 -0.57 18.11 -0.92
N VAL A 187 -0.86 17.62 0.29
CA VAL A 187 -1.22 16.21 0.46
C VAL A 187 -2.67 16.05 0.04
N LYS A 188 -2.91 15.27 -1.02
CA LYS A 188 -4.23 15.04 -1.60
C LYS A 188 -4.62 13.57 -1.54
N PRO A 189 -5.90 13.26 -1.28
CA PRO A 189 -6.35 11.88 -1.36
C PRO A 189 -6.27 11.39 -2.81
N MET A 190 -5.96 10.11 -3.01
CA MET A 190 -5.94 9.47 -4.33
C MET A 190 -7.35 9.40 -4.94
N ARG A 191 -8.33 9.09 -4.09
CA ARG A 191 -9.75 8.95 -4.43
C ARG A 191 -10.53 9.76 -3.41
N GLY A 192 -10.86 11.01 -3.73
CA GLY A 192 -11.50 11.89 -2.78
C GLY A 192 -11.46 13.34 -3.20
N GLU A 193 -11.80 14.20 -2.26
CA GLU A 193 -11.86 15.65 -2.43
C GLU A 193 -11.04 16.38 -1.38
N GLY A 194 -10.69 17.63 -1.70
CA GLY A 194 -9.90 18.49 -0.84
C GLY A 194 -8.40 18.18 -0.88
N ASN A 195 -7.63 19.04 -0.21
CA ASN A 195 -6.20 18.88 -0.03
C ASN A 195 -5.78 19.52 1.30
N ILE A 196 -4.67 19.03 1.83
CA ILE A 196 -4.04 19.62 3.00
C ILE A 196 -2.82 20.37 2.53
N LYS A 197 -2.88 21.69 2.65
CA LYS A 197 -1.79 22.58 2.34
C LYS A 197 -0.82 22.63 3.51
N TYR A 198 0.46 22.48 3.21
CA TYR A 198 1.55 22.75 4.14
C TYR A 198 2.43 23.86 3.58
N ASN A 199 2.67 24.88 4.39
CA ASN A 199 3.68 25.89 4.09
C ASN A 199 5.05 25.37 4.54
N LEU A 200 6.00 25.37 3.62
CA LEU A 200 7.37 24.97 3.88
C LEU A 200 8.20 26.21 4.18
N LEU A 201 8.96 26.18 5.26
CA LEU A 201 10.01 27.15 5.57
C LEU A 201 11.34 26.43 5.68
N ILE A 202 12.23 26.69 4.73
CA ILE A 202 13.52 26.01 4.57
C ILE A 202 14.62 26.97 5.03
N PHE A 203 15.49 26.53 5.92
CA PHE A 203 16.49 27.39 6.55
C PHE A 203 17.77 26.62 6.89
N SER A 204 18.82 27.36 7.24
CA SER A 204 20.13 26.80 7.58
C SER A 204 20.37 26.86 9.09
N SER A 205 20.65 25.73 9.72
CA SER A 205 20.94 25.65 11.17
C SER A 205 22.36 26.07 11.56
N GLY A 206 23.21 26.44 10.60
CA GLY A 206 24.59 26.89 10.83
C GLY A 206 25.64 26.34 9.87
N GLY A 207 25.29 25.36 9.02
CA GLY A 207 26.16 24.82 7.98
C GLY A 207 26.29 25.72 6.73
N ASP A 208 26.91 25.20 5.67
CA ASP A 208 27.10 25.90 4.39
C ASP A 208 25.90 25.76 3.43
N GLY A 209 24.79 25.16 3.89
CA GLY A 209 23.60 24.93 3.08
C GLY A 209 22.30 24.88 3.90
N TYR A 210 21.19 24.67 3.21
CA TYR A 210 19.88 24.44 3.82
C TYR A 210 19.77 22.99 4.30
N ASP A 211 19.58 22.80 5.60
CA ASP A 211 19.55 21.48 6.25
C ASP A 211 18.30 21.27 7.12
N MET A 212 17.48 22.32 7.27
CA MET A 212 16.27 22.31 8.08
C MET A 212 15.05 22.75 7.29
N MET A 213 13.89 22.18 7.64
CA MET A 213 12.59 22.59 7.11
C MET A 213 11.52 22.56 8.20
N LEU A 214 10.73 23.62 8.32
CA LEU A 214 9.46 23.60 9.05
C LEU A 214 8.32 23.34 8.07
N LEU A 215 7.40 22.46 8.46
CA LEU A 215 6.06 22.39 7.90
C LEU A 215 5.15 23.17 8.85
N CYS A 216 4.49 24.20 8.34
CA CYS A 216 3.61 25.06 9.12
C CYS A 216 2.18 25.11 8.57
N ASP A 217 1.23 25.41 9.46
CA ASP A 217 -0.11 25.87 9.10
C ASP A 217 -0.07 27.39 8.86
N GLY A 218 0.09 27.80 7.60
CA GLY A 218 0.28 29.19 7.23
C GLY A 218 1.71 29.70 7.39
N LYS A 219 1.89 31.01 7.19
CA LYS A 219 3.20 31.69 7.20
C LYS A 219 3.58 32.21 8.61
N ASP A 220 3.61 31.31 9.59
CA ASP A 220 4.03 31.62 10.95
C ASP A 220 4.97 30.52 11.47
N GLY A 221 6.22 30.87 11.78
CA GLY A 221 7.24 29.94 12.27
C GLY A 221 6.99 29.39 13.67
N LYS A 222 5.94 29.85 14.38
CA LYS A 222 5.44 29.23 15.62
C LYS A 222 4.30 28.24 15.39
N LYS A 223 3.60 28.29 14.24
CA LYS A 223 2.53 27.34 13.88
C LYS A 223 3.11 26.08 13.24
N VAL A 224 4.10 25.49 13.91
CA VAL A 224 4.85 24.34 13.40
C VAL A 224 4.04 23.05 13.55
N ILE A 225 3.77 22.41 12.43
CA ILE A 225 3.21 21.06 12.37
C ILE A 225 4.33 20.02 12.50
N SER A 226 5.46 20.27 11.84
CA SER A 226 6.64 19.41 11.95
C SER A 226 7.93 20.16 11.68
N LYS A 227 9.01 19.75 12.34
CA LYS A 227 10.37 20.22 12.11
C LYS A 227 11.19 19.06 11.57
N LEU A 228 11.79 19.25 10.41
CA LEU A 228 12.59 18.27 9.69
C LEU A 228 14.04 18.73 9.64
N LYS A 229 14.94 17.75 9.81
CA LYS A 229 16.35 17.86 9.48
C LYS A 229 16.64 16.94 8.31
N GLN A 230 17.54 17.36 7.41
CA GLN A 230 17.93 16.56 6.26
C GLN A 230 18.33 15.13 6.66
N GLY A 231 17.85 14.14 5.91
CA GLY A 231 18.07 12.72 6.14
C GLY A 231 17.15 12.08 7.17
N LEU A 232 16.45 12.86 8.00
CA LEU A 232 15.58 12.36 9.06
C LEU A 232 14.09 12.39 8.67
N TRP A 233 13.34 11.46 9.24
CA TRP A 233 11.88 11.43 9.15
C TRP A 233 11.26 12.35 10.20
N SER A 234 10.12 12.97 9.89
CA SER A 234 9.25 13.56 10.90
C SER A 234 8.69 12.49 11.83
N ASN A 235 8.13 12.94 12.96
CA ASN A 235 7.12 12.17 13.68
C ASN A 235 5.94 11.84 12.76
N TRP A 236 5.18 10.80 13.13
CA TRP A 236 3.91 10.51 12.49
C TRP A 236 2.92 11.64 12.70
N LEU A 237 2.38 12.15 11.60
CA LEU A 237 1.33 13.15 11.56
C LEU A 237 0.00 12.44 11.29
N LYS A 238 -1.07 13.08 11.75
CA LYS A 238 -2.46 12.66 11.48
C LYS A 238 -3.17 13.80 10.80
N ALA A 239 -3.98 13.47 9.80
CA ALA A 239 -4.90 14.44 9.24
C ALA A 239 -6.15 13.77 8.67
N GLU A 240 -7.22 14.54 8.58
CA GLU A 240 -8.50 14.08 8.05
C GLU A 240 -8.64 14.42 6.57
N PHE A 241 -9.19 13.47 5.82
CA PHE A 241 -9.44 13.59 4.39
C PHE A 241 -10.88 13.18 4.09
N ALA A 242 -11.50 13.82 3.11
CA ALA A 242 -12.69 13.30 2.46
C ALA A 242 -12.23 12.33 1.37
N ALA A 243 -12.28 11.03 1.64
CA ALA A 243 -11.80 10.01 0.71
C ALA A 243 -12.76 8.85 0.57
N ILE A 244 -12.72 8.23 -0.61
CA ILE A 244 -13.48 7.02 -0.93
C ILE A 244 -12.59 5.83 -0.58
N GLN A 245 -12.93 5.14 0.49
CA GLN A 245 -12.27 3.89 0.89
C GLN A 245 -12.99 2.67 0.33
N GLY A 246 -12.23 1.60 0.17
CA GLY A 246 -12.75 0.30 -0.15
C GLY A 246 -12.82 0.00 -1.65
N PRO A 247 -13.04 -1.29 -1.96
CA PRO A 247 -12.97 -1.81 -3.31
C PRO A 247 -14.09 -1.26 -4.23
N PRO A 248 -13.82 -1.13 -5.55
CA PRO A 248 -14.89 -0.95 -6.53
C PRO A 248 -15.76 -2.21 -6.54
N ALA A 249 -17.04 -2.03 -6.86
CA ALA A 249 -17.94 -3.16 -7.07
C ALA A 249 -17.41 -4.06 -8.20
N TYR A 250 -16.96 -3.50 -9.31
CA TYR A 250 -16.42 -4.23 -10.47
C TYR A 250 -15.41 -3.38 -11.27
N ALA A 251 -14.64 -4.04 -12.14
CA ALA A 251 -13.87 -3.38 -13.18
C ALA A 251 -14.49 -3.67 -14.55
N ILE A 252 -14.36 -2.73 -15.49
CA ILE A 252 -14.81 -2.93 -16.87
C ILE A 252 -13.59 -3.10 -17.76
N GLN A 253 -13.59 -4.13 -18.59
CA GLN A 253 -12.61 -4.30 -19.65
C GLN A 253 -12.99 -3.45 -20.85
N LYS A 254 -12.23 -2.38 -21.13
CA LYS A 254 -12.40 -1.64 -22.38
C LYS A 254 -11.58 -2.31 -23.48
N ILE A 255 -12.25 -2.59 -24.60
CA ILE A 255 -11.60 -3.05 -25.82
C ILE A 255 -10.92 -1.84 -26.47
N GLY A 256 -9.63 -1.66 -26.20
CA GLY A 256 -8.76 -0.85 -27.05
C GLY A 256 -8.36 -1.63 -28.31
N THR A 257 -7.90 -0.93 -29.35
CA THR A 257 -7.34 -1.58 -30.54
C THR A 257 -5.95 -2.16 -30.22
N GLY A 258 -5.72 -3.45 -30.51
CA GLY A 258 -4.43 -4.14 -30.33
C GLY A 258 -4.14 -4.66 -28.90
N ARG A 259 -2.85 -4.73 -28.50
CA ARG A 259 -2.39 -5.18 -27.17
C ARG A 259 -2.85 -4.27 -26.00
N GLN A 260 -3.66 -3.24 -26.26
CA GLN A 260 -4.12 -2.25 -25.29
C GLN A 260 -5.55 -2.50 -24.79
N ARG A 261 -5.93 -3.76 -24.52
CA ARG A 261 -7.11 -4.00 -23.67
C ARG A 261 -6.77 -3.50 -22.27
N ARG A 262 -7.40 -2.40 -21.83
CA ARG A 262 -7.17 -1.82 -20.50
C ARG A 262 -8.35 -2.15 -19.61
N LEU A 263 -8.05 -2.72 -18.44
CA LEU A 263 -9.00 -2.82 -17.35
C LEU A 263 -9.12 -1.44 -16.71
N ILE A 264 -10.34 -0.91 -16.66
CA ILE A 264 -10.62 0.37 -16.01
C ILE A 264 -11.49 0.05 -14.78
N PRO A 265 -10.97 0.24 -13.56
CA PRO A 265 -11.80 0.13 -12.36
C PRO A 265 -12.97 1.09 -12.47
N TYR A 266 -14.18 0.59 -12.20
CA TYR A 266 -15.39 1.42 -12.20
C TYR A 266 -16.01 1.42 -10.80
N TYR A 267 -16.15 2.62 -10.24
CA TYR A 267 -16.83 2.82 -8.97
C TYR A 267 -18.21 3.37 -9.29
N GLU A 268 -19.26 2.60 -9.01
CA GLU A 268 -20.60 3.18 -8.91
C GLU A 268 -20.57 4.14 -7.71
N GLN A 269 -20.43 5.44 -8.00
CA GLN A 269 -20.52 6.58 -7.05
C GLN A 269 -20.05 6.24 -5.63
N GLY A 270 -18.72 6.13 -5.46
CA GLY A 270 -18.15 5.81 -4.15
C GLY A 270 -18.54 6.84 -3.07
N VAL A 271 -18.83 6.36 -1.87
CA VAL A 271 -19.19 7.21 -0.75
C VAL A 271 -17.94 7.93 -0.23
N LEU A 272 -17.97 9.26 -0.22
CA LEU A 272 -16.97 10.07 0.45
C LEU A 272 -17.13 9.90 1.97
N ASN A 273 -16.10 9.36 2.60
CA ASN A 273 -16.03 9.20 4.05
C ASN A 273 -14.99 10.17 4.62
N ARG A 274 -15.24 10.67 5.82
CA ARG A 274 -14.19 11.33 6.60
C ARG A 274 -13.29 10.26 7.19
N VAL A 275 -12.04 10.27 6.78
CA VAL A 275 -11.05 9.25 7.18
C VAL A 275 -9.78 9.91 7.68
N THR A 276 -9.23 9.37 8.76
CA THR A 276 -7.96 9.85 9.31
C THR A 276 -6.80 9.09 8.68
N GLY A 277 -5.96 9.80 7.94
CA GLY A 277 -4.69 9.30 7.43
C GLY A 277 -3.56 9.52 8.42
N THR A 278 -2.57 8.63 8.39
CA THR A 278 -1.28 8.81 9.06
C THR A 278 -0.18 8.86 8.03
N PHE A 279 0.70 9.85 8.13
CA PHE A 279 1.81 10.05 7.18
C PHE A 279 2.98 10.71 7.89
N ARG A 280 4.12 10.72 7.23
CA ARG A 280 5.35 11.36 7.70
C ARG A 280 6.13 11.87 6.51
N PHE A 281 6.91 12.90 6.72
CA PHE A 281 7.75 13.50 5.71
C PHE A 281 9.21 13.13 5.95
N LYS A 282 9.99 13.04 4.89
CA LYS A 282 11.45 12.97 4.96
C LYS A 282 12.00 14.11 4.11
N LEU A 283 12.89 14.90 4.70
CA LEU A 283 13.70 15.82 3.93
C LEU A 283 14.91 15.02 3.41
N ILE A 284 15.07 14.95 2.10
CA ILE A 284 16.17 14.24 1.43
C ILE A 284 17.20 15.28 1.00
#